data_AF-A0A8T6NHU3-F1
#
_entry.id   AF-A0A8T6NHU3-F1
#
_cell.length_a   1.000
_cell.length_b   1.000
_cell.length_c   1.000
_cell.angle_alpha   90.00
_cell.angle_beta   90.00
_cell.angle_gamma   90.00
#
_symmetry.space_group_name_H-M   'P 1'
#
loop_
_entity.id
_entity.type
_entity.pdbx_description
1 polymer ?
#
loop_
_entity_poly.entity_id
_entity_poly.type
_entity_poly.pdbx_seq_one_letter_code
_entity_poly.pdbx_strand_id
1 'polypeptide(L)' 'MRPMGLGRALVFSSVMILPAMVVGLGAWLALGGSETWESWQYGTCYVIPGALILSSFIVGFMGSGESDT' A
#
# COMPACT_ATOMS: atom_id res chain seq x y z
N MET A 1 23.03 -7.59 -6.98
CA MET A 1 21.77 -6.87 -6.77
C MET A 1 22.05 -5.38 -6.99
N ARG A 2 21.74 -4.82 -8.16
CA ARG A 2 21.96 -3.39 -8.40
C ARG A 2 20.94 -2.60 -7.57
N PRO A 3 21.37 -1.61 -6.75
CA PRO A 3 20.50 -0.97 -5.74
C PRO A 3 19.36 -0.13 -6.33
N MET A 4 19.38 0.15 -7.64
CA MET A 4 18.43 1.05 -8.30
C MET A 4 16.97 0.58 -8.23
N GLY A 5 16.72 -0.73 -8.33
CA GLY A 5 15.35 -1.27 -8.26
C GLY A 5 14.74 -1.23 -6.87
N LEU A 6 15.57 -1.45 -5.84
CA LEU A 6 15.13 -1.35 -4.46
C LEU A 6 14.84 0.11 -4.07
N GLY A 7 15.71 1.05 -4.49
CA GLY A 7 15.48 2.47 -4.25
C GLY A 7 14.17 2.97 -4.85
N ARG A 8 13.89 2.61 -6.11
CA ARG A 8 12.64 2.95 -6.80
C ARG A 8 11.42 2.36 -6.10
N ALA A 9 11.48 1.08 -5.71
CA ALA A 9 10.41 0.40 -4.99
C ALA A 9 10.08 1.07 -3.65
N LEU A 10 11.11 1.49 -2.90
CA LEU A 10 10.93 2.19 -1.62
C LEU A 10 10.30 3.57 -1.79
N VAL A 11 10.69 4.34 -2.82
CA VAL A 11 10.09 5.66 -3.09
C VAL A 11 8.62 5.52 -3.44
N PHE A 12 8.26 4.62 -4.37
CA PHE A 12 6.85 4.39 -4.72
C PHE A 12 6.02 3.94 -3.53
N SER A 13 6.54 2.99 -2.75
CA SER A 13 5.89 2.51 -1.53
C SER A 13 5.70 3.62 -0.49
N SER A 14 6.71 4.47 -0.27
CA SER A 14 6.66 5.59 0.67
C SER A 14 5.65 6.66 0.27
N VAL A 15 5.60 7.03 -1.01
CA VAL A 15 4.61 8.00 -1.51
C VAL A 15 3.19 7.42 -1.42
N MET A 16 3.04 6.10 -1.57
CA MET A 16 1.73 5.44 -1.51
C MET A 16 1.13 5.37 -0.09
N ILE A 17 1.89 5.67 0.96
CA ILE A 17 1.38 5.62 2.34
C ILE A 17 0.17 6.57 2.50
N LEU A 18 0.27 7.82 2.06
CA LEU A 18 -0.82 8.80 2.19
C LEU A 18 -2.10 8.39 1.42
N PRO A 19 -2.06 8.09 0.11
CA PRO A 19 -3.26 7.67 -0.60
C PRO A 19 -3.82 6.35 -0.06
N ALA A 20 -2.98 5.41 0.37
CA ALA A 20 -3.44 4.16 0.98
C ALA A 20 -4.23 4.39 2.28
N MET A 21 -3.80 5.33 3.11
CA MET A 21 -4.53 5.71 4.34
C MET A 21 -5.86 6.38 4.03
N VAL A 22 -5.93 7.23 3.00
CA VAL A 22 -7.21 7.82 2.54
C VAL A 22 -8.18 6.75 2.07
N VAL A 23 -7.69 5.75 1.31
CA VAL A 23 -8.52 4.62 0.86
C VAL A 23 -8.97 3.75 2.03
N GLY A 24 -8.09 3.46 3.00
CA GLY A 24 -8.45 2.72 4.21
C GLY A 24 -9.53 3.42 5.03
N LEU A 25 -9.41 4.74 5.20
CA LEU A 25 -10.44 5.55 5.85
C LEU A 25 -11.76 5.55 5.07
N GLY A 26 -11.70 5.70 3.74
CA GLY A 26 -12.88 5.63 2.89
C GLY A 26 -13.59 4.28 2.97
N ALA A 27 -12.84 3.18 3.01
CA ALA A 27 -13.38 1.84 3.18
C ALA A 27 -14.04 1.65 4.55
N TRP A 28 -13.42 2.18 5.62
CA TRP A 28 -14.00 2.14 6.96
C TRP A 28 -15.33 2.91 7.04
N LEU A 29 -15.39 4.11 6.44
CA LEU A 29 -16.63 4.90 6.35
C LEU A 29 -17.71 4.19 5.54
N ALA A 30 -17.35 3.55 4.42
CA ALA A 30 -18.28 2.84 3.55
C ALA A 30 -18.91 1.61 4.24
N LEU A 31 -18.21 1.00 5.18
CA LEU A 31 -18.68 -0.16 5.95
C LEU A 31 -19.46 0.22 7.21
N GLY A 32 -19.73 1.51 7.41
CA GLY A 32 -20.66 2.03 8.43
C GLY A 32 -19.98 2.73 9.60
N GLY A 33 -18.66 2.60 9.75
CA GLY A 33 -17.94 3.09 10.92
C GLY A 33 -18.41 2.43 12.22
N SER A 34 -17.60 2.48 13.28
CA SER A 34 -18.02 1.98 14.59
C SER A 34 -17.23 2.63 15.71
N GLU A 35 -17.94 2.98 16.78
CA GLU A 35 -17.38 3.59 17.99
C GLU A 35 -16.52 2.61 18.79
N THR A 36 -16.78 1.30 18.68
CA THR A 36 -16.01 0.22 19.32
C THR A 36 -15.13 -0.49 18.29
N TRP A 37 -13.96 -0.96 18.72
CA TRP A 37 -13.05 -1.71 17.85
C TRP A 37 -13.58 -3.11 17.56
N GLU A 38 -13.88 -3.38 16.29
CA GLU A 38 -14.46 -4.64 15.80
C GLU A 38 -13.46 -5.36 14.88
N SER A 39 -13.53 -6.70 14.84
CA SER A 39 -12.60 -7.55 14.09
C SER A 39 -12.54 -7.24 12.58
N TRP A 40 -13.64 -6.74 12.01
CA TRP A 40 -13.70 -6.40 10.58
C TRP A 40 -12.92 -5.12 10.24
N GLN A 41 -12.74 -4.23 11.22
CA GLN A 41 -11.99 -2.99 11.03
C GLN A 41 -10.54 -3.27 10.70
N TYR A 42 -9.95 -4.35 11.26
CA TYR A 42 -8.60 -4.81 10.94
C TYR A 42 -8.37 -4.94 9.42
N GLY A 43 -9.40 -5.38 8.69
CA GLY A 43 -9.38 -5.43 7.24
C GLY A 43 -9.21 -4.04 6.63
N THR A 44 -10.06 -3.10 7.01
CA THR A 44 -10.05 -1.73 6.48
C THR A 44 -8.83 -0.90 6.87
N CYS A 45 -8.29 -1.07 8.08
CA CYS A 45 -7.23 -0.23 8.59
C CYS A 45 -5.82 -0.80 8.40
N TYR A 46 -5.67 -2.11 8.15
CA TYR A 46 -4.36 -2.74 7.91
C TYR A 46 -4.27 -3.47 6.59
N VAL A 47 -5.28 -4.27 6.24
CA VAL A 47 -5.22 -5.11 5.03
C VAL A 47 -5.34 -4.25 3.77
N ILE A 48 -6.32 -3.33 3.73
CA ILE A 48 -6.50 -2.44 2.57
C ILE A 48 -5.29 -1.53 2.35
N PRO A 49 -4.80 -0.77 3.36
CA PRO A 49 -3.64 0.10 3.15
C PRO A 49 -2.38 -0.71 2.86
N GLY A 50 -2.17 -1.83 3.58
CA GLY A 50 -1.03 -2.71 3.39
C GLY A 50 -0.95 -3.32 2.00
N ALA A 51 -2.09 -3.76 1.43
CA ALA A 51 -2.14 -4.30 0.08
C ALA A 51 -1.81 -3.26 -1.00
N LEU A 52 -2.25 -2.01 -0.83
CA LEU A 52 -1.94 -0.91 -1.76
C LEU A 52 -0.45 -0.52 -1.71
N ILE A 53 0.13 -0.47 -0.52
CA ILE A 53 1.55 -0.19 -0.33
C ILE A 53 2.40 -1.34 -0.90
N LEU A 54 2.03 -2.58 -0.62
CA LEU A 54 2.73 -3.77 -1.11
C LEU A 54 2.66 -3.90 -2.63
N SER A 55 1.50 -3.68 -3.24
CA SER A 55 1.35 -3.70 -4.70
C SER A 55 2.20 -2.62 -5.36
N SER A 56 2.24 -1.42 -4.80
CA SER A 56 3.10 -0.32 -5.29
C SER A 56 4.58 -0.65 -5.15
N PHE A 57 4.97 -1.32 -4.06
CA PHE A 57 6.33 -1.83 -3.89
C PHE A 57 6.69 -2.88 -4.96
N ILE A 58 5.82 -3.86 -5.20
CA ILE A 58 6.04 -4.90 -6.21
C ILE A 58 6.16 -4.28 -7.61
N VAL A 59 5.29 -3.34 -7.97
CA VAL A 59 5.36 -2.62 -9.26
C VAL A 59 6.67 -1.83 -9.37
N GLY A 60 7.05 -1.13 -8.31
CA GLY A 60 8.31 -0.39 -8.23
C GLY A 60 9.55 -1.29 -8.29
N PHE A 61 9.46 -2.52 -7.81
CA PHE A 61 10.54 -3.50 -7.84
C PHE A 61 10.64 -4.19 -9.22
N MET A 62 9.52 -4.71 -9.75
CA MET A 62 9.48 -5.45 -11.02
C MET A 62 9.82 -4.57 -12.22
N GLY A 63 9.27 -3.34 -12.31
CA GLY A 63 9.59 -2.45 -13.42
C GLY A 63 11.04 -1.92 -13.40
N SER A 64 11.85 -2.30 -12.42
CA SER A 64 13.30 -2.08 -12.46
C SER A 64 14.05 -3.22 -13.15
N GLY A 65 13.44 -4.39 -13.30
CA GLY A 65 14.04 -5.55 -13.97
C GLY A 65 13.97 -5.48 -15.50
N GLU A 66 13.11 -4.63 -16.05
CA GLU A 66 12.86 -4.52 -17.50
C GLU A 66 13.90 -3.65 -18.26
N SER A 67 14.85 -3.01 -17.56
CA SER A 67 15.83 -2.08 -18.16
C SER A 67 17.20 -2.71 -18.48
N ASP A 68 17.33 -4.05 -18.42
CA ASP A 68 18.55 -4.80 -18.72
C ASP A 68 18.42 -5.69 -19.99
N THR A 69 17.60 -5.29 -20.98
CA THR A 69 17.60 -5.85 -22.36
C THR A 69 17.62 -4.76 -23.41
#